data_AF-A0A135LW10-F1
#
_entry.id   AF-A0A135LW10-F1
#
_cell.length_a   1.000
_cell.length_b   1.000
_cell.length_c   1.000
_cell.angle_alpha   90.00
_cell.angle_beta   90.00
_cell.angle_gamma   90.00
#
_symmetry.space_group_name_H-M   'P 1'
#
loop_
_entity.id
_entity.type
_entity.pdbx_description
1 polymer ?
#
loop_
_entity_poly.entity_id
_entity_poly.type
_entity_poly.pdbx_seq_one_letter_code
_entity_poly.pdbx_strand_id
1 'polypeptide(L)'
;MDPFERLPTELISNILLFASDFVGLESLLTVSSRARAVFHDRPGLFFQELVELNSIASAAPIKTIIQKVLLLHNPSFDFHSLEEYIQCTESFHDQPRIYADGAEVLQMMPICVQIQRLACKCLQTMQQNFISVVGVSPAGPLSGSIRAQKAAKPFSWVEESNMYWALWHLRHYSDLHNYASRRNWPPNSMKRLKEYHRWNSVGTLTAEVISTVAAVLSDLGLSPIYSYPYLGEHDESIQGVWWYPSETPPPLFHSFDLERSMDITTWPLPPTPPDDIVTDAWQLDEGRCGKTPGHMEWYKNWARILAYQGPHPNYTMIRIQPYRRVGVFIWDLWRMYSTGLVLWNYREPRIRAPDWDAALVELVGVQPVPMEEWHARWFALAGDTC
;
A
#
# COMPACT_ATOMS: atom_id res chain seq x y z
N MET A 1 23.18 -18.64 24.45
CA MET A 1 22.14 -19.16 25.35
C MET A 1 20.80 -18.76 24.75
N ASP A 2 19.88 -19.69 24.57
CA ASP A 2 18.53 -19.35 24.08
C ASP A 2 17.78 -18.60 25.20
N PRO A 3 17.30 -17.37 24.95
CA PRO A 3 16.68 -16.53 25.97
C PRO A 3 15.39 -17.15 26.56
N PHE A 4 14.78 -18.10 25.86
CA PHE A 4 13.55 -18.76 26.28
C PHE A 4 13.80 -20.06 27.07
N GLU A 5 15.05 -20.52 27.21
CA GLU A 5 15.40 -21.80 27.86
C GLU A 5 14.84 -21.93 29.29
N ARG A 6 14.67 -20.83 30.02
CA ARG A 6 14.20 -20.86 31.42
C ARG A 6 12.73 -20.45 31.59
N LEU A 7 12.06 -20.02 30.52
CA LEU A 7 10.70 -19.53 30.60
C LEU A 7 9.68 -20.68 30.50
N PRO A 8 8.62 -20.70 31.32
CA PRO A 8 7.47 -21.57 31.12
C PRO A 8 6.83 -21.34 29.75
N THR A 9 6.25 -22.38 29.16
CA THR A 9 5.63 -22.33 27.83
C THR A 9 4.57 -21.23 27.71
N GLU A 10 3.83 -20.97 28.79
CA GLU A 10 2.80 -19.94 28.85
C GLU A 10 3.38 -18.53 28.70
N LEU A 11 4.55 -18.27 29.30
CA LEU A 11 5.24 -16.99 29.13
C LEU A 11 5.82 -16.85 27.72
N ILE A 12 6.31 -17.94 27.14
CA ILE A 12 6.76 -17.95 25.74
C ILE A 12 5.59 -17.60 24.82
N SER A 13 4.43 -18.24 24.99
CA SER A 13 3.22 -17.94 24.22
C SER A 13 2.83 -16.48 24.34
N ASN A 14 2.80 -15.93 25.56
CA ASN A 14 2.50 -14.51 25.75
C ASN A 14 3.51 -13.61 25.01
N ILE A 15 4.82 -13.88 25.11
CA ILE A 15 5.84 -13.10 24.40
C ILE A 15 5.63 -13.16 22.87
N LEU A 16 5.30 -14.33 22.33
CA LEU A 16 5.02 -14.48 20.90
C LEU A 16 3.76 -13.72 20.46
N LEU A 17 2.74 -13.63 21.32
CA LEU A 17 1.53 -12.84 21.06
C LEU A 17 1.74 -11.33 21.23
N PHE A 18 2.68 -10.93 22.09
CA PHE A 18 3.13 -9.55 22.23
C PHE A 18 4.11 -9.12 21.14
N ALA A 19 4.58 -10.03 20.28
CA ALA A 19 5.27 -9.63 19.07
C ALA A 19 4.27 -8.84 18.21
N SER A 20 4.47 -7.53 18.12
CA SER A 20 3.53 -6.60 17.48
C SER A 20 3.42 -6.77 15.97
N ASP A 21 4.31 -7.56 15.35
CA ASP A 21 4.42 -7.67 13.91
C ASP A 21 5.03 -9.01 13.45
N PHE A 22 4.84 -9.34 12.17
CA PHE A 22 5.20 -10.64 11.60
C PHE A 22 6.72 -10.85 11.54
N VAL A 23 7.49 -9.78 11.28
CA VAL A 23 8.95 -9.83 11.19
C VAL A 23 9.57 -10.05 12.58
N GLY A 24 9.03 -9.41 13.61
CA GLY A 24 9.39 -9.63 15.00
C GLY A 24 9.17 -11.08 15.41
N LEU A 25 8.01 -11.65 15.06
CA LEU A 25 7.74 -13.06 15.31
C LEU A 25 8.72 -13.98 14.57
N GLU A 26 8.93 -13.79 13.25
CA GLU A 26 9.90 -14.59 12.48
C GLU A 26 11.29 -14.56 13.12
N SER A 27 11.72 -13.39 13.60
CA SER A 27 13.01 -13.20 14.27
C SER A 27 13.11 -14.02 15.55
N LEU A 28 12.07 -13.99 16.40
CA LEU A 28 12.00 -14.82 17.61
C LEU A 28 12.04 -16.33 17.29
N LEU A 29 11.28 -16.75 16.28
CA LEU A 29 11.24 -18.15 15.82
C LEU A 29 12.56 -18.59 15.21
N THR A 30 13.34 -17.68 14.62
CA THR A 30 14.66 -17.98 14.04
C THR A 30 15.70 -18.16 15.14
N VAL A 31 15.68 -17.30 16.17
CA VAL A 31 16.70 -17.25 17.23
C VAL A 31 16.50 -18.31 18.32
N SER A 32 15.27 -18.77 18.57
CA SER A 32 14.96 -19.74 19.62
C SER A 32 14.23 -20.97 19.09
N SER A 33 14.86 -22.15 19.25
CA SER A 33 14.21 -23.42 18.95
C SER A 33 13.04 -23.71 19.89
N ARG A 34 13.10 -23.22 21.14
CA ARG A 34 12.00 -23.39 22.09
C ARG A 34 10.80 -22.54 21.72
N ALA A 35 10.99 -21.27 21.37
CA ALA A 35 9.92 -20.41 20.84
C ALA A 35 9.29 -21.02 19.58
N ARG A 36 10.12 -21.55 18.68
CA ARG A 36 9.67 -22.26 17.48
C ARG A 36 8.79 -23.47 17.80
N ALA A 37 9.18 -24.29 18.77
CA ALA A 37 8.39 -25.44 19.19
C ALA A 37 7.03 -25.03 19.77
N VAL A 38 6.98 -23.96 20.58
CA VAL A 38 5.72 -23.42 21.14
C VAL A 38 4.80 -22.90 20.03
N PHE A 39 5.35 -22.18 19.05
CA PHE A 39 4.59 -21.71 17.89
C PHE A 39 4.01 -22.87 17.06
N HIS A 40 4.80 -23.91 16.78
CA HIS A 40 4.35 -25.06 15.99
C HIS A 40 3.29 -25.93 16.69
N ASP A 41 3.14 -25.85 18.02
CA ASP A 41 2.04 -26.51 18.72
C ASP A 41 0.69 -25.93 18.30
N ARG A 42 0.61 -24.61 18.08
CA ARG A 42 -0.65 -23.89 17.81
C ARG A 42 -0.51 -22.74 16.80
N PRO A 43 0.01 -23.00 15.59
CA PRO A 43 0.29 -21.95 14.61
C PRO A 43 -0.96 -21.14 14.24
N GLY A 44 -2.12 -21.80 14.07
CA GLY A 44 -3.38 -21.13 13.74
C GLY A 44 -3.83 -20.11 14.77
N LEU A 45 -3.66 -20.40 16.07
CA LEU A 45 -3.99 -19.46 17.14
C LEU A 45 -3.08 -18.23 17.09
N PHE A 46 -1.77 -18.42 16.99
CA PHE A 46 -0.83 -17.31 16.90
C PHE A 46 -1.09 -16.44 15.67
N PHE A 47 -1.30 -17.05 14.51
CA PHE A 47 -1.55 -16.30 13.28
C PHE A 47 -2.84 -15.49 13.35
N GLN A 48 -3.92 -16.09 13.85
CA GLN A 48 -5.18 -15.39 14.02
C GLN A 48 -5.01 -14.20 14.98
N GLU A 49 -4.41 -14.41 16.14
CA GLU A 49 -4.21 -13.34 17.12
C GLU A 49 -3.29 -12.23 16.59
N LEU A 50 -2.23 -12.56 15.86
CA LEU A 50 -1.38 -11.56 15.20
C LEU A 50 -2.16 -10.72 14.19
N VAL A 51 -3.01 -11.35 13.36
CA VAL A 51 -3.83 -10.61 12.39
C VAL A 51 -4.83 -9.70 13.10
N GLU A 52 -5.44 -10.14 14.20
CA GLU A 52 -6.41 -9.33 14.95
C GLU A 52 -5.75 -8.20 15.77
N LEU A 53 -4.55 -8.42 16.33
CA LEU A 53 -3.84 -7.43 17.13
C LEU A 53 -3.02 -6.43 16.28
N ASN A 54 -2.72 -6.78 15.04
CA ASN A 54 -2.02 -5.91 14.12
C ASN A 54 -2.98 -4.85 13.56
N SER A 55 -2.68 -3.57 13.85
CA SER A 55 -3.53 -2.43 13.50
C SER A 55 -3.79 -2.28 12.00
N ILE A 56 -2.91 -2.80 11.13
CA ILE A 56 -3.07 -2.74 9.68
C ILE A 56 -3.72 -4.02 9.15
N ALA A 57 -3.27 -5.20 9.59
CA ALA A 57 -3.78 -6.48 9.09
C ALA A 57 -5.24 -6.74 9.49
N SER A 58 -5.68 -6.18 10.62
CA SER A 58 -7.06 -6.24 11.10
C SER A 58 -8.03 -5.34 10.31
N ALA A 59 -7.51 -4.35 9.58
CA ALA A 59 -8.33 -3.46 8.75
C ALA A 59 -9.15 -4.26 7.74
N ALA A 60 -10.47 -4.04 7.71
CA ALA A 60 -11.38 -4.90 6.96
C ALA A 60 -10.99 -5.14 5.49
N PRO A 61 -10.60 -4.11 4.69
CA PRO A 61 -10.19 -4.33 3.29
C PRO A 61 -8.95 -5.24 3.15
N ILE A 62 -7.98 -5.11 4.07
CA ILE A 62 -6.75 -5.91 4.07
C ILE A 62 -7.03 -7.33 4.54
N LYS A 63 -7.75 -7.47 5.66
CA LYS A 63 -8.16 -8.75 6.24
C LYS A 63 -8.87 -9.64 5.22
N THR A 64 -9.79 -9.07 4.44
CA THR A 64 -10.49 -9.79 3.36
C THR A 64 -9.53 -10.33 2.31
N ILE A 65 -8.49 -9.58 1.91
CA ILE A 65 -7.54 -10.05 0.91
C ILE A 65 -6.58 -11.09 1.50
N ILE A 66 -6.16 -10.93 2.76
CA ILE A 66 -5.37 -11.93 3.47
C ILE A 66 -6.10 -13.28 3.48
N GLN A 67 -7.41 -13.29 3.76
CA GLN A 67 -8.23 -14.50 3.73
C GLN A 67 -8.29 -15.13 2.34
N LYS A 68 -8.41 -14.31 1.27
CA LYS A 68 -8.36 -14.79 -0.12
C LYS A 68 -7.01 -15.43 -0.45
N VAL A 69 -5.90 -14.84 -0.02
CA VAL A 69 -4.57 -15.43 -0.22
C VAL A 69 -4.43 -16.72 0.58
N LEU A 70 -4.81 -16.74 1.86
CA LEU A 70 -4.81 -17.95 2.70
C LEU A 70 -5.57 -19.10 2.02
N LEU A 71 -6.73 -18.82 1.43
CA LEU A 71 -7.53 -19.81 0.71
C LEU A 71 -6.78 -20.42 -0.49
N LEU A 72 -6.02 -19.61 -1.24
CA LEU A 72 -5.25 -20.09 -2.40
C LEU A 72 -4.06 -20.98 -2.02
N HIS A 73 -3.54 -20.83 -0.80
CA HIS A 73 -2.46 -21.66 -0.27
C HIS A 73 -2.98 -22.85 0.57
N ASN A 74 -4.30 -23.00 0.67
CA ASN A 74 -4.90 -24.12 1.37
C ASN A 74 -4.98 -25.37 0.47
N PRO A 75 -4.29 -26.47 0.81
CA PRO A 75 -4.28 -27.69 -0.01
C PRO A 75 -5.63 -28.41 -0.07
N SER A 76 -6.55 -28.10 0.86
CA SER A 76 -7.89 -28.70 0.93
C SER A 76 -8.84 -28.14 -0.12
N PHE A 77 -8.52 -26.98 -0.71
CA PHE A 77 -9.33 -26.37 -1.75
C PHE A 77 -8.70 -26.61 -3.13
N ASP A 78 -9.52 -27.06 -4.08
CA ASP A 78 -9.12 -27.23 -5.48
C ASP A 78 -10.13 -26.57 -6.42
N PHE A 79 -9.86 -25.32 -6.80
CA PHE A 79 -10.69 -24.55 -7.69
C PHE A 79 -10.37 -24.85 -9.16
N HIS A 80 -11.40 -25.05 -9.98
CA HIS A 80 -11.31 -25.37 -11.41
C HIS A 80 -11.72 -24.20 -12.31
N SER A 81 -12.28 -23.13 -11.73
CA SER A 81 -12.69 -21.93 -12.44
C SER A 81 -12.64 -20.69 -11.54
N LEU A 82 -12.66 -19.52 -12.16
CA LEU A 82 -12.74 -18.25 -11.43
C LEU A 82 -14.08 -18.11 -10.71
N GLU A 83 -15.16 -18.59 -11.32
CA GLU A 83 -16.51 -18.55 -10.78
C GLU A 83 -16.61 -19.32 -9.46
N GLU A 84 -16.06 -20.53 -9.43
CA GLU A 84 -15.97 -21.35 -8.23
C GLU A 84 -15.15 -20.66 -7.13
N TYR A 85 -13.99 -20.10 -7.50
CA TYR A 85 -13.15 -19.35 -6.57
C TYR A 85 -13.90 -18.14 -5.97
N ILE A 86 -14.54 -17.32 -6.80
CA ILE A 86 -15.30 -16.15 -6.35
C ILE A 86 -16.41 -16.57 -5.40
N GLN A 87 -17.19 -17.60 -5.75
CA GLN A 87 -18.29 -18.10 -4.92
C GLN A 87 -17.79 -18.54 -3.53
N CYS A 88 -16.65 -19.22 -3.47
CA CYS A 88 -16.02 -19.56 -2.20
C CYS A 88 -15.58 -18.30 -1.44
N THR A 89 -14.97 -17.31 -2.10
CA THR A 89 -14.50 -16.09 -1.43
C THR A 89 -15.59 -15.15 -0.93
N GLU A 90 -16.73 -15.08 -1.61
CA GLU A 90 -17.88 -14.25 -1.21
C GLU A 90 -18.61 -14.84 0.01
N SER A 91 -18.57 -16.17 0.17
CA SER A 91 -19.16 -16.85 1.32
C SER A 91 -18.49 -16.54 2.67
N PHE A 92 -17.28 -15.96 2.68
CA PHE A 92 -16.58 -15.58 3.91
C PHE A 92 -17.13 -14.34 4.60
N HIS A 93 -17.99 -13.55 3.95
CA HIS A 93 -18.60 -12.38 4.59
C HIS A 93 -19.45 -12.76 5.81
N ASP A 94 -19.95 -14.01 5.86
CA ASP A 94 -20.83 -14.52 6.94
C ASP A 94 -20.13 -15.51 7.90
N GLN A 95 -18.87 -15.89 7.68
CA GLN A 95 -18.14 -16.82 8.56
C GLN A 95 -16.77 -16.26 8.99
N PRO A 96 -16.63 -15.86 10.27
CA PRO A 96 -15.34 -15.54 10.83
C PRO A 96 -14.65 -16.86 11.16
N ARG A 97 -13.42 -17.04 10.64
CA ARG A 97 -12.48 -18.16 10.91
C ARG A 97 -12.57 -19.28 9.88
N ILE A 98 -11.80 -19.12 8.80
CA ILE A 98 -11.07 -20.28 8.30
C ILE A 98 -10.17 -20.71 9.47
N TYR A 99 -10.50 -21.83 10.12
CA TYR A 99 -9.56 -22.49 11.02
C TYR A 99 -8.39 -22.92 10.15
N ALA A 100 -7.40 -22.05 10.02
CA ALA A 100 -6.22 -22.34 9.22
C ALA A 100 -5.54 -23.57 9.84
N ASP A 101 -5.46 -24.65 9.08
CA ASP A 101 -4.65 -25.80 9.48
C ASP A 101 -3.20 -25.34 9.69
N GLY A 102 -2.46 -26.03 10.55
CA GLY A 102 -1.10 -25.63 10.89
C GLY A 102 -0.19 -25.54 9.67
N ALA A 103 -0.42 -26.35 8.63
CA ALA A 103 0.31 -26.28 7.37
C ALA A 103 0.06 -24.98 6.59
N GLU A 104 -1.16 -24.46 6.58
CA GLU A 104 -1.53 -23.24 5.85
C GLU A 104 -0.88 -22.01 6.47
N VAL A 105 -0.93 -21.93 7.79
CA VAL A 105 -0.32 -20.85 8.57
C VAL A 105 1.18 -20.79 8.33
N LEU A 106 1.83 -21.95 8.29
CA LEU A 106 3.27 -22.03 8.05
C LEU A 106 3.66 -21.53 6.66
N GLN A 107 2.76 -21.62 5.67
CA GLN A 107 2.96 -21.02 4.35
C GLN A 107 2.66 -19.52 4.34
N MET A 108 1.64 -19.09 5.09
CA MET A 108 1.25 -17.66 5.17
C MET A 108 2.23 -16.80 5.95
N MET A 109 2.88 -17.34 6.98
CA MET A 109 3.83 -16.57 7.79
C MET A 109 4.96 -15.94 6.95
N PRO A 110 5.70 -16.69 6.09
CA PRO A 110 6.67 -16.10 5.17
C PRO A 110 6.10 -15.01 4.25
N ILE A 111 4.86 -15.18 3.79
CA ILE A 111 4.18 -14.20 2.92
C ILE A 111 3.92 -12.91 3.69
N CYS A 112 3.37 -12.98 4.91
CA CYS A 112 3.11 -11.80 5.74
C CYS A 112 4.41 -11.05 6.08
N VAL A 113 5.46 -11.77 6.45
CA VAL A 113 6.80 -11.21 6.69
C VAL A 113 7.32 -10.48 5.45
N GLN A 114 7.22 -11.12 4.28
CA GLN A 114 7.65 -10.55 3.01
C GLN A 114 6.86 -9.28 2.68
N ILE A 115 5.53 -9.29 2.83
CA ILE A 115 4.69 -8.12 2.60
C ILE A 115 5.08 -6.97 3.53
N GLN A 116 5.31 -7.23 4.82
CA GLN A 116 5.75 -6.21 5.77
C GLN A 116 7.11 -5.61 5.38
N ARG A 117 8.08 -6.47 5.03
CA ARG A 117 9.40 -6.01 4.56
C ARG A 117 9.30 -5.15 3.29
N LEU A 118 8.47 -5.57 2.34
CA LEU A 118 8.21 -4.82 1.11
C LEU A 118 7.56 -3.47 1.40
N ALA A 119 6.56 -3.43 2.28
CA ALA A 119 5.88 -2.21 2.66
C ALA A 119 6.87 -1.20 3.24
N CYS A 120 7.70 -1.62 4.21
CA CYS A 120 8.73 -0.76 4.79
C CYS A 120 9.71 -0.24 3.72
N LYS A 121 10.21 -1.12 2.86
CA LYS A 121 11.19 -0.71 1.84
C LYS A 121 10.60 0.26 0.81
N CYS A 122 9.38 0.01 0.34
CA CYS A 122 8.68 0.89 -0.60
C CYS A 122 8.42 2.26 0.01
N LEU A 123 7.85 2.31 1.23
CA LEU A 123 7.55 3.56 1.92
C LEU A 123 8.81 4.38 2.19
N GLN A 124 9.89 3.73 2.67
CA GLN A 124 11.16 4.40 2.90
C GLN A 124 11.73 4.99 1.60
N THR A 125 11.69 4.22 0.51
CA THR A 125 12.20 4.65 -0.81
C THR A 125 11.41 5.84 -1.34
N MET A 126 10.08 5.74 -1.32
CA MET A 126 9.20 6.84 -1.75
C MET A 126 9.41 8.08 -0.89
N GLN A 127 9.54 7.94 0.43
CA GLN A 127 9.74 9.05 1.35
C GLN A 127 11.08 9.74 1.11
N GLN A 128 12.16 8.99 0.92
CA GLN A 128 13.48 9.56 0.62
C GLN A 128 13.46 10.35 -0.68
N ASN A 129 12.85 9.81 -1.74
CA ASN A 129 12.66 10.52 -3.01
C ASN A 129 11.83 11.79 -2.79
N PHE A 130 10.75 11.69 -2.03
CA PHE A 130 9.86 12.80 -1.74
C PHE A 130 10.59 13.92 -0.98
N ILE A 131 11.30 13.60 0.10
CA ILE A 131 12.13 14.54 0.88
C ILE A 131 13.13 15.26 -0.02
N SER A 132 13.86 14.49 -0.84
CA SER A 132 14.88 15.03 -1.75
C SER A 132 14.26 16.06 -2.68
N VAL A 133 13.13 15.72 -3.30
CA VAL A 133 12.51 16.54 -4.34
C VAL A 133 11.80 17.77 -3.76
N VAL A 134 11.04 17.64 -2.66
CA VAL A 134 10.39 18.80 -2.04
C VAL A 134 11.38 19.73 -1.34
N GLY A 135 12.57 19.21 -0.99
CA GLY A 135 13.63 19.95 -0.32
C GLY A 135 14.35 20.97 -1.20
N VAL A 136 14.31 20.81 -2.53
CA VAL A 136 15.02 21.69 -3.47
C VAL A 136 14.32 23.03 -3.63
N SER A 137 12.98 23.03 -3.65
CA SER A 137 12.19 24.22 -4.02
C SER A 137 11.32 24.70 -2.85
N PRO A 138 11.17 26.01 -2.64
CA PRO A 138 10.21 26.54 -1.67
C PRO A 138 8.76 26.37 -2.14
N ALA A 139 7.81 26.52 -1.21
CA ALA A 139 6.38 26.57 -1.48
C ALA A 139 5.77 27.75 -0.69
N GLY A 140 5.69 28.92 -1.32
CA GLY A 140 5.28 30.16 -0.67
C GLY A 140 6.20 30.47 0.53
N PRO A 141 5.67 30.60 1.76
CA PRO A 141 6.47 30.88 2.95
C PRO A 141 7.29 29.67 3.44
N LEU A 142 7.02 28.46 2.94
CA LEU A 142 7.76 27.26 3.34
C LEU A 142 9.08 27.16 2.57
N SER A 143 10.21 27.27 3.27
CA SER A 143 11.52 26.96 2.69
C SER A 143 11.64 25.48 2.35
N GLY A 144 12.53 25.13 1.40
CA GLY A 144 12.80 23.74 1.04
C GLY A 144 13.18 22.87 2.25
N SER A 145 14.00 23.39 3.18
CA SER A 145 14.37 22.66 4.40
C SER A 145 13.18 22.33 5.30
N ILE A 146 12.22 23.26 5.42
CA ILE A 146 10.99 23.02 6.19
C ILE A 146 10.14 21.96 5.48
N ARG A 147 9.98 22.06 4.16
CA ARG A 147 9.23 21.05 3.38
C ARG A 147 9.84 19.66 3.53
N ALA A 148 11.17 19.55 3.46
CA ALA A 148 11.90 18.29 3.67
C ALA A 148 11.65 17.72 5.08
N GLN A 149 11.68 18.55 6.12
CA GLN A 149 11.37 18.13 7.49
C GLN A 149 9.92 17.62 7.62
N LYS A 150 8.98 18.24 6.91
CA LYS A 150 7.56 17.81 6.88
C LYS A 150 7.38 16.50 6.12
N ALA A 151 8.03 16.36 4.97
CA ALA A 151 8.07 15.13 4.20
C ALA A 151 8.67 13.95 4.99
N ALA A 152 9.59 14.22 5.91
CA ALA A 152 10.25 13.24 6.77
C ALA A 152 9.46 12.84 8.03
N LYS A 153 8.24 13.36 8.25
CA LYS A 153 7.39 12.95 9.37
C LYS A 153 7.07 11.45 9.30
N PRO A 154 6.88 10.76 10.45
CA PRO A 154 6.43 9.37 10.47
C PRO A 154 5.21 9.13 9.58
N PHE A 155 5.08 7.92 9.05
CA PHE A 155 3.93 7.56 8.22
C PHE A 155 2.65 7.57 9.05
N SER A 156 1.56 8.05 8.46
CA SER A 156 0.25 7.87 9.08
C SER A 156 -0.24 6.44 8.88
N TRP A 157 -1.22 6.04 9.68
CA TRP A 157 -1.87 4.73 9.53
C TRP A 157 -2.47 4.54 8.12
N VAL A 158 -3.01 5.61 7.50
CA VAL A 158 -3.60 5.54 6.15
C VAL A 158 -2.53 5.33 5.07
N GLU A 159 -1.38 5.99 5.19
CA GLU A 159 -0.27 5.81 4.25
C GLU A 159 0.27 4.38 4.29
N GLU A 160 0.46 3.82 5.49
CA GLU A 160 0.92 2.45 5.65
C GLU A 160 -0.16 1.44 5.20
N SER A 161 -1.41 1.60 5.62
CA SER A 161 -2.47 0.67 5.25
C SER A 161 -2.71 0.64 3.73
N ASN A 162 -2.61 1.77 3.02
CA ASN A 162 -2.70 1.81 1.57
C ASN A 162 -1.55 1.05 0.89
N MET A 163 -0.32 1.13 1.44
CA MET A 163 0.81 0.34 0.97
C MET A 163 0.55 -1.16 1.14
N TYR A 164 0.10 -1.59 2.32
CA TYR A 164 -0.23 -2.99 2.59
C TYR A 164 -1.38 -3.48 1.70
N TRP A 165 -2.45 -2.70 1.58
CA TRP A 165 -3.60 -3.00 0.74
C TRP A 165 -3.18 -3.25 -0.72
N ALA A 166 -2.33 -2.37 -1.27
CA ALA A 166 -1.79 -2.51 -2.62
C ALA A 166 -0.91 -3.76 -2.78
N LEU A 167 0.00 -4.02 -1.83
CA LEU A 167 0.85 -5.21 -1.84
C LEU A 167 0.05 -6.51 -1.77
N TRP A 168 -0.96 -6.57 -0.91
CA TRP A 168 -1.86 -7.72 -0.80
C TRP A 168 -2.65 -7.95 -2.09
N HIS A 169 -3.07 -6.89 -2.78
CA HIS A 169 -3.70 -7.01 -4.10
C HIS A 169 -2.75 -7.55 -5.17
N LEU A 170 -1.51 -7.05 -5.24
CA LEU A 170 -0.48 -7.57 -6.14
C LEU A 170 -0.19 -9.05 -5.87
N ARG A 171 -0.07 -9.40 -4.58
CA ARG A 171 0.18 -10.78 -4.15
C ARG A 171 -0.97 -11.70 -4.53
N HIS A 172 -2.20 -11.32 -4.18
CA HIS A 172 -3.39 -12.10 -4.47
C HIS A 172 -3.59 -12.31 -5.97
N TYR A 173 -3.47 -11.26 -6.78
CA TYR A 173 -3.56 -11.38 -8.23
C TYR A 173 -2.51 -12.35 -8.80
N SER A 174 -1.27 -12.23 -8.34
CA SER A 174 -0.16 -13.05 -8.80
C SER A 174 -0.31 -14.52 -8.39
N ASP A 175 -0.66 -14.79 -7.13
CA ASP A 175 -0.90 -16.14 -6.63
C ASP A 175 -2.08 -16.80 -7.36
N LEU A 176 -3.18 -16.07 -7.56
CA LEU A 176 -4.36 -16.56 -8.28
C LEU A 176 -4.04 -16.85 -9.75
N HIS A 177 -3.28 -15.98 -10.41
CA HIS A 177 -2.85 -16.20 -11.79
C HIS A 177 -1.96 -17.43 -11.93
N ASN A 178 -0.99 -17.59 -11.02
CA ASN A 178 -0.12 -18.77 -10.99
C ASN A 178 -0.91 -20.05 -10.65
N TYR A 179 -1.88 -19.97 -9.74
CA TYR A 179 -2.79 -21.06 -9.42
C TYR A 179 -3.61 -21.49 -10.66
N ALA A 180 -4.32 -20.53 -11.29
CA ALA A 180 -5.15 -20.76 -12.46
C ALA A 180 -4.36 -21.33 -13.64
N SER A 181 -3.14 -20.82 -13.85
CA SER A 181 -2.24 -21.31 -14.90
C SER A 181 -1.81 -22.76 -14.63
N ARG A 182 -1.39 -23.09 -13.39
CA ARG A 182 -1.01 -24.46 -13.02
C ARG A 182 -2.17 -25.46 -13.14
N ARG A 183 -3.39 -25.00 -12.83
CA ARG A 183 -4.62 -25.81 -12.90
C ARG A 183 -5.25 -25.83 -14.29
N ASN A 184 -4.66 -25.16 -15.28
CA ASN A 184 -5.18 -25.05 -16.65
C ASN A 184 -6.64 -24.61 -16.69
N TRP A 185 -6.98 -23.54 -15.95
CA TRP A 185 -8.33 -23.00 -15.94
C TRP A 185 -8.84 -22.69 -17.36
N PRO A 186 -10.16 -22.81 -17.60
CA PRO A 186 -10.74 -22.54 -18.90
C PRO A 186 -10.38 -21.14 -19.43
N PRO A 187 -10.23 -20.94 -20.76
CA PRO A 187 -9.88 -19.65 -21.34
C PRO A 187 -10.82 -18.51 -20.94
N ASN A 188 -12.10 -18.81 -20.73
CA ASN A 188 -13.09 -17.84 -20.26
C ASN A 188 -12.78 -17.35 -18.85
N SER A 189 -12.40 -18.24 -17.93
CA SER A 189 -12.00 -17.89 -16.57
C SER A 189 -10.69 -17.10 -16.58
N MET A 190 -9.72 -17.47 -17.43
CA MET A 190 -8.47 -16.71 -17.60
C MET A 190 -8.71 -15.30 -18.18
N LYS A 191 -9.66 -15.15 -19.11
CA LYS A 191 -10.06 -13.84 -19.64
C LYS A 191 -10.69 -12.99 -18.54
N ARG A 192 -11.64 -13.54 -17.77
CA ARG A 192 -12.28 -12.84 -16.65
C ARG A 192 -11.30 -12.51 -15.52
N LEU A 193 -10.27 -13.33 -15.33
CA LEU A 193 -9.22 -13.07 -14.35
C LEU A 193 -8.49 -11.74 -14.63
N LYS A 194 -8.32 -11.37 -15.92
CA LYS A 194 -7.75 -10.08 -16.31
C LYS A 194 -8.60 -8.89 -15.86
N GLU A 195 -9.91 -9.08 -15.68
CA GLU A 195 -10.83 -8.08 -15.14
C GLU A 195 -10.74 -7.97 -13.60
N TYR A 196 -9.56 -8.23 -13.02
CA TYR A 196 -9.29 -8.33 -11.58
C TYR A 196 -9.86 -7.17 -10.78
N HIS A 197 -9.62 -5.93 -11.24
CA HIS A 197 -10.08 -4.73 -10.56
C HIS A 197 -11.62 -4.71 -10.46
N ARG A 198 -12.31 -5.13 -11.52
CA ARG A 198 -13.77 -5.11 -11.59
C ARG A 198 -14.40 -6.05 -10.56
N TRP A 199 -13.95 -7.31 -10.51
CA TRP A 199 -14.56 -8.30 -9.61
C TRP A 199 -14.03 -8.23 -8.16
N ASN A 200 -12.91 -7.54 -7.90
CA ASN A 200 -12.49 -7.19 -6.54
C ASN A 200 -12.92 -5.78 -6.09
N SER A 201 -13.83 -5.13 -6.83
CA SER A 201 -14.34 -3.80 -6.47
C SER A 201 -13.25 -2.73 -6.28
N VAL A 202 -12.18 -2.81 -7.06
CA VAL A 202 -11.10 -1.82 -7.10
C VAL A 202 -11.45 -0.76 -8.14
N GLY A 203 -11.65 0.48 -7.67
CA GLY A 203 -11.90 1.63 -8.55
C GLY A 203 -10.71 1.97 -9.44
N THR A 204 -10.94 2.68 -10.54
CA THR A 204 -9.89 3.04 -11.51
C THR A 204 -8.78 3.92 -10.93
N LEU A 205 -9.13 4.80 -9.98
CA LEU A 205 -8.15 5.62 -9.26
C LEU A 205 -7.39 4.79 -8.21
N THR A 206 -8.08 3.94 -7.45
CA THR A 206 -7.39 3.08 -6.46
C THR A 206 -6.50 2.03 -7.13
N ALA A 207 -6.79 1.64 -8.37
CA ALA A 207 -5.88 0.83 -9.20
C ALA A 207 -4.54 1.52 -9.49
N GLU A 208 -4.47 2.85 -9.44
CA GLU A 208 -3.17 3.54 -9.51
C GLU A 208 -2.34 3.31 -8.26
N VAL A 209 -2.94 3.26 -7.07
CA VAL A 209 -2.22 2.99 -5.82
C VAL A 209 -1.46 1.66 -5.96
N ILE A 210 -2.14 0.63 -6.49
CA ILE A 210 -1.56 -0.68 -6.82
C ILE A 210 -0.39 -0.54 -7.83
N SER A 211 -0.60 0.22 -8.90
CA SER A 211 0.41 0.40 -9.95
C SER A 211 1.61 1.24 -9.52
N THR A 212 1.40 2.18 -8.59
CA THR A 212 2.44 2.99 -7.95
C THR A 212 3.36 2.11 -7.12
N VAL A 213 2.79 1.23 -6.30
CA VAL A 213 3.56 0.25 -5.53
C VAL A 213 4.32 -0.70 -6.46
N ALA A 214 3.68 -1.21 -7.51
CA ALA A 214 4.34 -2.08 -8.48
C ALA A 214 5.53 -1.41 -9.18
N ALA A 215 5.43 -0.12 -9.52
CA ALA A 215 6.54 0.63 -10.12
C ALA A 215 7.74 0.77 -9.16
N VAL A 216 7.49 1.04 -7.88
CA VAL A 216 8.57 1.10 -6.88
C VAL A 216 9.16 -0.27 -6.60
N LEU A 217 8.36 -1.33 -6.58
CA LEU A 217 8.87 -2.70 -6.53
C LEU A 217 9.78 -3.02 -7.73
N SER A 218 9.44 -2.51 -8.92
CA SER A 218 10.29 -2.64 -10.10
C SER A 218 11.66 -1.99 -9.88
N ASP A 219 11.69 -0.77 -9.35
CA ASP A 219 12.93 -0.05 -9.05
C ASP A 219 13.77 -0.75 -7.96
N LEU A 220 13.11 -1.50 -7.07
CA LEU A 220 13.76 -2.34 -6.05
C LEU A 220 14.29 -3.68 -6.58
N GLY A 221 14.11 -3.96 -7.88
CA GLY A 221 14.67 -5.13 -8.56
C GLY A 221 13.69 -6.29 -8.75
N LEU A 222 12.40 -6.13 -8.44
CA LEU A 222 11.39 -7.10 -8.85
C LEU A 222 11.03 -6.88 -10.34
N SER A 223 10.52 -7.92 -10.99
CA SER A 223 10.17 -7.87 -12.42
C SER A 223 8.65 -7.95 -12.62
N PRO A 224 7.91 -6.84 -12.53
CA PRO A 224 6.50 -6.82 -12.88
C PRO A 224 6.30 -7.07 -14.37
N ILE A 225 5.24 -7.80 -14.70
CA ILE A 225 4.74 -7.94 -16.08
C ILE A 225 3.49 -7.07 -16.20
N TYR A 226 3.62 -6.01 -16.99
CA TYR A 226 2.52 -5.10 -17.30
C TYR A 226 1.70 -5.62 -18.50
N SER A 227 0.38 -5.51 -18.40
CA SER A 227 -0.56 -5.87 -19.47
C SER A 227 -1.48 -4.69 -19.80
N TYR A 228 -0.90 -3.61 -20.31
CA TYR A 228 -1.65 -2.44 -20.76
C TYR A 228 -2.15 -2.64 -22.20
N PRO A 229 -3.43 -2.36 -22.49
CA PRO A 229 -3.93 -2.37 -23.86
C PRO A 229 -3.15 -1.38 -24.75
N TYR A 230 -2.86 -1.78 -25.99
CA TYR A 230 -2.27 -0.95 -27.06
C TYR A 230 -0.82 -0.47 -26.86
N LEU A 231 -0.19 -0.80 -25.74
CA LEU A 231 1.26 -0.71 -25.54
C LEU A 231 1.80 -2.13 -25.68
N GLY A 232 2.73 -2.35 -26.62
CA GLY A 232 3.45 -3.63 -26.69
C GLY A 232 3.98 -3.99 -25.31
N GLU A 233 3.76 -5.24 -24.90
CA GLU A 233 3.94 -5.70 -23.52
C GLU A 233 5.36 -5.41 -22.99
N HIS A 234 5.47 -5.22 -21.67
CA HIS A 234 6.67 -5.29 -20.79
C HIS A 234 7.07 -4.00 -20.04
N ASP A 235 6.76 -2.80 -20.53
CA ASP A 235 7.20 -1.57 -19.85
C ASP A 235 6.10 -0.90 -19.03
N GLU A 236 6.53 -0.19 -17.99
CA GLU A 236 5.66 0.65 -17.19
C GLU A 236 5.01 1.74 -18.05
N SER A 237 3.70 1.92 -17.91
CA SER A 237 2.97 2.98 -18.60
C SER A 237 3.43 4.37 -18.18
N ILE A 238 3.64 5.24 -19.16
CA ILE A 238 3.82 6.68 -18.95
C ILE A 238 2.55 7.36 -18.42
N GLN A 239 1.37 6.79 -18.67
CA GLN A 239 0.06 7.30 -18.24
C GLN A 239 -0.43 6.59 -16.97
N GLY A 240 -1.23 7.28 -16.18
CA GLY A 240 -1.98 6.66 -15.08
C GLY A 240 -2.97 5.60 -15.57
N VAL A 241 -3.23 4.59 -14.72
CA VAL A 241 -4.09 3.45 -15.02
C VAL A 241 -5.51 3.86 -15.35
N TRP A 242 -5.98 4.98 -14.81
CA TRP A 242 -7.31 5.54 -15.10
C TRP A 242 -7.48 6.01 -16.55
N TRP A 243 -6.42 6.04 -17.38
CA TRP A 243 -6.51 6.29 -18.82
C TRP A 243 -6.79 5.02 -19.63
N TYR A 244 -6.71 3.85 -18.99
CA TYR A 244 -6.94 2.56 -19.62
C TYR A 244 -8.32 1.99 -19.26
N PRO A 245 -8.83 1.03 -20.04
CA PRO A 245 -10.05 0.31 -19.70
C PRO A 245 -10.00 -0.29 -18.30
N SER A 246 -11.15 -0.37 -17.63
CA SER A 246 -11.29 -0.93 -16.28
C SER A 246 -10.88 -2.41 -16.18
N GLU A 247 -10.81 -3.09 -17.32
CA GLU A 247 -10.38 -4.47 -17.51
C GLU A 247 -8.86 -4.63 -17.51
N THR A 248 -8.10 -3.54 -17.38
CA THR A 248 -6.64 -3.58 -17.24
C THR A 248 -6.30 -4.23 -15.90
N PRO A 249 -5.60 -5.38 -15.88
CA PRO A 249 -5.25 -6.06 -14.63
C PRO A 249 -4.14 -5.32 -13.87
N PRO A 250 -3.96 -5.62 -12.57
CA PRO A 250 -2.73 -5.29 -11.85
C PRO A 250 -1.50 -5.87 -12.57
N PRO A 251 -0.31 -5.30 -12.35
CA PRO A 251 0.94 -5.93 -12.77
C PRO A 251 1.12 -7.31 -12.13
N LEU A 252 1.57 -8.28 -12.92
CA LEU A 252 1.81 -9.66 -12.46
C LEU A 252 3.25 -9.82 -11.97
N PHE A 253 3.45 -10.47 -10.83
CA PHE A 253 4.76 -10.84 -10.30
C PHE A 253 4.91 -12.36 -10.23
N HIS A 254 6.01 -12.90 -10.76
CA HIS A 254 6.32 -14.32 -10.59
C HIS A 254 6.95 -14.64 -9.24
N SER A 255 7.62 -13.67 -8.63
CA SER A 255 8.18 -13.76 -7.30
C SER A 255 8.16 -12.39 -6.63
N PHE A 256 8.03 -12.40 -5.31
CA PHE A 256 8.16 -11.24 -4.43
C PHE A 256 9.47 -11.28 -3.61
N ASP A 257 10.37 -12.20 -3.94
CA ASP A 257 11.65 -12.37 -3.26
C ASP A 257 12.62 -11.25 -3.65
N LEU A 258 12.82 -10.31 -2.73
CA LEU A 258 14.00 -9.45 -2.75
C LEU A 258 15.22 -10.25 -2.29
N GLU A 259 16.40 -9.94 -2.83
CA GLU A 259 17.65 -10.50 -2.34
C GLU A 259 17.73 -10.35 -0.81
N ARG A 260 17.82 -11.49 -0.10
CA ARG A 260 17.78 -11.60 1.38
C ARG A 260 18.88 -10.79 2.10
N SER A 261 19.82 -10.20 1.37
CA SER A 261 20.93 -9.40 1.87
C SER A 261 20.56 -7.96 2.21
N MET A 262 19.36 -7.50 1.88
CA MET A 262 18.93 -6.15 2.26
C MET A 262 18.57 -6.10 3.74
N ASP A 263 19.34 -5.33 4.52
CA ASP A 263 18.94 -4.87 5.85
C ASP A 263 17.68 -4.00 5.69
N ILE A 264 16.51 -4.62 5.83
CA ILE A 264 15.23 -3.92 5.78
C ILE A 264 14.92 -3.48 7.20
N THR A 265 15.12 -2.19 7.46
CA THR A 265 14.69 -1.57 8.71
C THR A 265 13.17 -1.63 8.76
N THR A 266 12.64 -2.43 9.69
CA THR A 266 11.23 -2.39 10.05
C THR A 266 11.02 -1.36 11.15
N TRP A 267 9.85 -0.74 11.16
CA TRP A 267 9.44 0.16 12.24
C TRP A 267 8.16 -0.37 12.90
N PRO A 268 7.87 0.08 14.13
CA PRO A 268 6.62 -0.26 14.80
C PRO A 268 5.44 0.22 13.96
N LEU A 269 4.42 -0.62 13.83
CA LEU A 269 3.20 -0.27 13.11
C LEU A 269 2.51 0.93 13.80
N PRO A 270 1.95 1.86 13.01
CA PRO A 270 1.21 2.98 13.55
C PRO A 270 -0.03 2.46 14.30
N PRO A 271 -0.38 3.07 15.44
CA PRO A 271 -1.61 2.72 16.13
C PRO A 271 -2.82 3.04 15.25
N THR A 272 -3.91 2.34 15.48
CA THR A 272 -5.20 2.65 14.88
C THR A 272 -5.56 4.12 15.16
N PRO A 273 -5.97 4.89 14.13
CA PRO A 273 -6.29 6.29 14.30
C PRO A 273 -7.53 6.47 15.18
N PRO A 274 -7.59 7.53 16.02
CA PRO A 274 -8.76 7.79 16.84
C PRO A 274 -9.94 8.24 15.97
N ASP A 275 -11.17 7.88 16.37
CA ASP A 275 -12.39 8.40 15.76
C ASP A 275 -12.69 9.81 16.30
N ASP A 276 -12.07 10.82 15.68
CA ASP A 276 -12.26 12.23 16.04
C ASP A 276 -12.36 13.15 14.81
N ILE A 277 -12.80 14.40 15.06
CA ILE A 277 -13.05 15.40 14.02
C ILE A 277 -11.77 15.76 13.24
N VAL A 278 -10.60 15.70 13.88
CA VAL A 278 -9.33 16.02 13.22
C VAL A 278 -8.97 14.91 12.25
N THR A 279 -9.11 13.67 12.68
CA THR A 279 -8.86 12.47 11.88
C THR A 279 -9.79 12.41 10.67
N ASP A 280 -11.09 12.63 10.86
CA ASP A 280 -12.08 12.64 9.77
C ASP A 280 -11.77 13.75 8.74
N ALA A 281 -11.54 14.96 9.22
CA ALA A 281 -11.23 16.09 8.36
C ALA A 281 -10.01 15.83 7.46
N TRP A 282 -8.90 15.37 8.06
CA TRP A 282 -7.69 15.07 7.31
C TRP A 282 -7.73 13.74 6.57
N GLN A 283 -8.86 13.01 6.61
CA GLN A 283 -9.04 11.70 5.98
C GLN A 283 -7.98 10.70 6.45
N LEU A 284 -7.77 10.67 7.77
CA LEU A 284 -6.80 9.80 8.45
C LEU A 284 -7.47 8.60 9.13
N ASP A 285 -8.78 8.41 8.92
CA ASP A 285 -9.58 7.35 9.52
C ASP A 285 -9.39 5.98 8.85
N GLU A 286 -9.75 4.90 9.55
CA GLU A 286 -9.62 3.53 9.04
C GLU A 286 -10.40 3.30 7.74
N GLY A 287 -11.52 4.00 7.54
CA GLY A 287 -12.36 3.91 6.35
C GLY A 287 -11.66 4.37 5.06
N ARG A 288 -10.49 4.99 5.18
CA ARG A 288 -9.66 5.46 4.06
C ARG A 288 -8.68 4.41 3.53
N CYS A 289 -8.54 3.27 4.22
CA CYS A 289 -7.77 2.14 3.68
C CYS A 289 -8.34 1.67 2.34
N GLY A 290 -7.50 1.63 1.31
CA GLY A 290 -7.89 1.24 -0.05
C GLY A 290 -8.82 2.24 -0.75
N LYS A 291 -8.91 3.48 -0.26
CA LYS A 291 -9.66 4.58 -0.89
C LYS A 291 -8.72 5.52 -1.63
N THR A 292 -9.26 6.20 -2.63
CA THR A 292 -8.53 7.21 -3.40
C THR A 292 -8.18 8.40 -2.51
N PRO A 293 -6.89 8.80 -2.41
CA PRO A 293 -6.53 10.05 -1.76
C PRO A 293 -7.16 11.25 -2.47
N GLY A 294 -7.70 12.22 -1.72
CA GLY A 294 -8.49 13.32 -2.29
C GLY A 294 -7.79 14.11 -3.40
N HIS A 295 -6.48 14.34 -3.28
CA HIS A 295 -5.69 15.10 -4.26
C HIS A 295 -5.43 14.36 -5.57
N MET A 296 -5.64 13.05 -5.60
CA MET A 296 -5.43 12.25 -6.80
C MET A 296 -6.42 12.63 -7.92
N GLU A 297 -7.66 12.95 -7.57
CA GLU A 297 -8.65 13.41 -8.54
C GLU A 297 -8.29 14.80 -9.08
N TRP A 298 -7.71 15.68 -8.26
CA TRP A 298 -7.18 16.98 -8.73
C TRP A 298 -6.01 16.78 -9.68
N TYR A 299 -5.05 15.93 -9.33
CA TYR A 299 -3.92 15.59 -10.20
C TYR A 299 -4.39 15.12 -11.57
N LYS A 300 -5.31 14.14 -11.62
CA LYS A 300 -5.87 13.61 -12.86
C LYS A 300 -6.52 14.71 -13.70
N ASN A 301 -7.33 15.56 -13.08
CA ASN A 301 -8.01 16.65 -13.78
C ASN A 301 -7.03 17.69 -14.32
N TRP A 302 -6.01 18.06 -13.55
CA TRP A 302 -4.96 18.99 -13.99
C TRP A 302 -4.13 18.41 -15.12
N ALA A 303 -3.68 17.16 -15.00
CA ALA A 303 -2.95 16.47 -16.07
C ALA A 303 -3.74 16.46 -17.38
N ARG A 304 -5.06 16.22 -17.32
CA ARG A 304 -5.94 16.27 -18.49
C ARG A 304 -6.04 17.68 -19.09
N ILE A 305 -6.29 18.68 -18.27
CA ILE A 305 -6.48 20.07 -18.72
C ILE A 305 -5.21 20.58 -19.39
N LEU A 306 -4.06 20.39 -18.73
CA LEU A 306 -2.76 20.87 -19.21
C LEU A 306 -2.32 20.20 -20.52
N ALA A 307 -2.65 18.92 -20.70
CA ALA A 307 -2.27 18.19 -21.90
C ALA A 307 -3.19 18.42 -23.10
N TYR A 308 -4.48 18.70 -22.88
CA TYR A 308 -5.48 18.65 -23.97
C TYR A 308 -6.34 19.91 -24.13
N GLN A 309 -6.37 20.83 -23.16
CA GLN A 309 -7.32 21.95 -23.16
C GLN A 309 -6.66 23.33 -23.20
N GLY A 310 -5.32 23.42 -23.15
CA GLY A 310 -4.57 24.67 -23.20
C GLY A 310 -4.05 25.04 -24.60
N PRO A 311 -3.74 26.33 -24.86
CA PRO A 311 -3.11 26.78 -26.12
C PRO A 311 -1.68 26.25 -26.31
N HIS A 312 -1.04 25.81 -25.21
CA HIS A 312 0.28 25.19 -25.19
C HIS A 312 0.20 23.86 -24.41
N PRO A 313 -0.05 22.73 -25.09
CA PRO A 313 -0.09 21.42 -24.45
C PRO A 313 1.18 21.12 -23.64
N ASN A 314 0.99 20.74 -22.38
CA ASN A 314 2.08 20.29 -21.52
C ASN A 314 1.79 18.86 -21.03
N TYR A 315 2.66 17.93 -21.43
CA TYR A 315 2.53 16.50 -21.15
C TYR A 315 3.28 16.05 -19.90
N THR A 316 3.90 16.96 -19.14
CA THR A 316 4.72 16.64 -17.96
C THR A 316 3.92 15.86 -16.92
N MET A 317 2.73 16.34 -16.54
CA MET A 317 1.87 15.64 -15.58
C MET A 317 1.17 14.41 -16.16
N ILE A 318 1.19 14.22 -17.49
CA ILE A 318 0.76 12.95 -18.08
C ILE A 318 1.79 11.86 -17.81
N ARG A 319 3.10 12.19 -17.84
CA ARG A 319 4.19 11.28 -17.48
C ARG A 319 4.18 11.01 -15.98
N ILE A 320 3.42 9.99 -15.59
CA ILE A 320 3.13 9.69 -14.19
C ILE A 320 4.30 9.04 -13.44
N GLN A 321 5.29 8.50 -14.16
CA GLN A 321 6.35 7.68 -13.59
C GLN A 321 7.12 8.36 -12.45
N PRO A 322 7.56 9.64 -12.55
CA PRO A 322 8.23 10.32 -11.44
C PRO A 322 7.33 10.46 -10.21
N TYR A 323 6.05 10.75 -10.42
CA TYR A 323 5.04 10.90 -9.37
C TYR A 323 4.82 9.59 -8.60
N ARG A 324 4.88 8.43 -9.27
CA ARG A 324 4.87 7.13 -8.59
C ARG A 324 6.07 6.96 -7.65
N ARG A 325 7.28 7.36 -8.09
CA ARG A 325 8.52 7.20 -7.32
C ARG A 325 8.59 8.08 -6.09
N VAL A 326 7.96 9.24 -6.13
CA VAL A 326 7.85 10.13 -4.96
C VAL A 326 6.63 9.82 -4.08
N GLY A 327 5.82 8.80 -4.42
CA GLY A 327 4.73 8.31 -3.59
C GLY A 327 3.52 9.23 -3.47
N VAL A 328 3.32 10.21 -4.36
CA VAL A 328 2.21 11.18 -4.21
C VAL A 328 0.83 10.53 -4.24
N PHE A 329 0.69 9.30 -4.75
CA PHE A 329 -0.58 8.56 -4.73
C PHE A 329 -0.75 7.68 -3.48
N ILE A 330 0.25 7.65 -2.59
CA ILE A 330 0.24 6.94 -1.30
C ILE A 330 0.04 7.92 -0.15
N TRP A 331 0.64 9.12 -0.24
CA TRP A 331 0.61 10.13 0.82
C TRP A 331 -0.78 10.60 1.15
N ASP A 332 -1.03 10.82 2.45
CA ASP A 332 -2.30 11.34 2.91
C ASP A 332 -2.44 12.84 2.64
N LEU A 333 -3.66 13.35 2.84
CA LEU A 333 -3.98 14.75 2.59
C LEU A 333 -3.16 15.70 3.47
N TRP A 334 -2.85 15.30 4.70
CA TRP A 334 -2.07 16.10 5.64
C TRP A 334 -0.60 16.23 5.21
N ARG A 335 0.06 15.14 4.78
CA ARG A 335 1.44 15.20 4.25
C ARG A 335 1.51 16.08 3.00
N MET A 336 0.54 15.94 2.11
CA MET A 336 0.47 16.75 0.89
C MET A 336 0.21 18.23 1.20
N TYR A 337 -0.66 18.53 2.15
CA TYR A 337 -0.91 19.90 2.61
C TYR A 337 0.30 20.51 3.33
N SER A 338 0.89 19.78 4.28
CA SER A 338 2.01 20.27 5.10
C SER A 338 3.31 20.49 4.34
N THR A 339 3.46 19.83 3.18
CA THR A 339 4.56 20.08 2.23
C THR A 339 4.22 21.14 1.17
N GLY A 340 3.03 21.75 1.26
CA GLY A 340 2.58 22.80 0.36
C GLY A 340 2.28 22.31 -1.06
N LEU A 341 1.83 21.05 -1.22
CA LEU A 341 1.42 20.44 -2.50
C LEU A 341 -0.10 20.41 -2.71
N VAL A 342 -0.87 20.69 -1.64
CA VAL A 342 -2.33 20.77 -1.66
C VAL A 342 -2.81 22.00 -0.87
N LEU A 343 -3.94 22.58 -1.30
CA LEU A 343 -4.71 23.55 -0.50
C LEU A 343 -5.76 22.85 0.36
N TRP A 344 -5.87 23.30 1.60
CA TRP A 344 -7.03 23.02 2.42
C TRP A 344 -8.23 23.85 1.95
N ASN A 345 -9.42 23.27 1.99
CA ASN A 345 -10.64 23.94 1.57
C ASN A 345 -10.96 25.10 2.53
N TYR A 346 -10.84 26.34 2.05
CA TYR A 346 -11.09 27.58 2.83
C TYR A 346 -12.51 27.71 3.41
N ARG A 347 -13.44 26.84 3.01
CA ARG A 347 -14.83 26.85 3.48
C ARG A 347 -15.06 26.05 4.76
N GLU A 348 -14.08 25.28 5.20
CA GLU A 348 -14.17 24.49 6.42
C GLU A 348 -13.57 25.24 7.62
N PRO A 349 -14.10 25.02 8.84
CA PRO A 349 -13.54 25.65 10.05
C PRO A 349 -12.03 25.35 10.15
N ARG A 350 -11.27 26.22 10.81
CA ARG A 350 -9.84 25.98 11.10
C ARG A 350 -9.71 24.69 11.90
N ILE A 351 -9.46 23.59 11.21
CA ILE A 351 -9.22 22.28 11.82
C ILE A 351 -7.77 22.25 12.30
N ARG A 352 -7.57 21.66 13.47
CA ARG A 352 -6.26 21.54 14.09
C ARG A 352 -5.37 20.62 13.24
N ALA A 353 -4.07 20.88 13.23
CA ALA A 353 -3.08 19.95 12.67
C ALA A 353 -3.08 18.61 13.44
N PRO A 354 -3.05 17.45 12.77
CA PRO A 354 -2.98 16.14 13.42
C PRO A 354 -1.74 15.96 14.31
N ASP A 355 -0.61 16.59 13.94
CA ASP A 355 0.65 16.52 14.67
C ASP A 355 0.84 17.70 15.65
N TRP A 356 -0.23 18.45 15.95
CA TRP A 356 -0.24 19.62 16.82
C TRP A 356 0.62 20.79 16.32
N ASP A 357 1.04 20.79 15.05
CA ASP A 357 1.74 21.93 14.47
C ASP A 357 0.79 23.10 14.15
N ALA A 358 0.52 23.90 15.17
CA ALA A 358 -0.36 25.06 15.09
C ALA A 358 0.17 26.16 14.13
N ALA A 359 1.49 26.25 13.94
CA ALA A 359 2.08 27.29 13.08
C ALA A 359 1.71 27.08 11.60
N LEU A 360 1.49 25.83 11.18
CA LEU A 360 1.33 25.49 9.78
C LEU A 360 -0.08 25.69 9.24
N VAL A 361 -1.12 25.51 10.06
CA VAL A 361 -2.50 25.85 9.71
C VAL A 361 -2.61 27.35 9.39
N GLU A 362 -1.85 28.19 10.09
CA GLU A 362 -1.82 29.64 9.86
C GLU A 362 -0.90 30.07 8.72
N LEU A 363 0.21 29.36 8.47
CA LEU A 363 1.17 29.69 7.41
C LEU A 363 0.70 29.31 6.00
N VAL A 364 0.03 28.16 5.83
CA VAL A 364 -0.38 27.64 4.52
C VAL A 364 -1.87 27.89 4.23
N GLY A 365 -2.71 27.92 5.27
CA GLY A 365 -4.17 27.99 5.14
C GLY A 365 -4.75 29.37 4.86
N VAL A 366 -3.92 30.42 4.74
CA VAL A 366 -4.38 31.82 4.71
C VAL A 366 -4.04 32.53 3.38
N GLN A 367 -3.10 32.04 2.58
CA GLN A 367 -2.64 32.74 1.38
C GLN A 367 -3.18 32.07 0.11
N PRO A 368 -4.09 32.72 -0.65
CA PRO A 368 -4.49 32.24 -1.96
C PRO A 368 -3.27 32.26 -2.90
N VAL A 369 -2.80 31.06 -3.27
CA VAL A 369 -1.69 30.88 -4.20
C VAL A 369 -2.24 30.75 -5.63
N PRO A 370 -1.69 31.48 -6.63
CA PRO A 370 -2.10 31.35 -8.03
C PRO A 370 -1.98 29.91 -8.55
N MET A 371 -2.83 29.53 -9.49
CA MET A 371 -2.85 28.16 -10.05
C MET A 371 -1.53 27.80 -10.73
N GLU A 372 -0.85 28.79 -11.31
CA GLU A 372 0.46 28.65 -11.96
C GLU A 372 1.54 28.21 -10.97
N GLU A 373 1.53 28.76 -9.76
CA GLU A 373 2.48 28.36 -8.72
C GLU A 373 2.19 26.93 -8.23
N TRP A 374 0.92 26.53 -8.15
CA TRP A 374 0.55 25.15 -7.87
C TRP A 374 1.08 24.17 -8.92
N HIS A 375 0.85 24.48 -10.20
CA HIS A 375 1.39 23.67 -11.28
C HIS A 375 2.92 23.61 -11.22
N ALA A 376 3.60 24.72 -10.96
CA ALA A 376 5.06 24.75 -10.83
C ALA A 376 5.57 23.83 -9.69
N ARG A 377 4.88 23.81 -8.53
CA ARG A 377 5.23 22.92 -7.42
C ARG A 377 5.07 21.44 -7.79
N TRP A 378 4.03 21.10 -8.53
CA TRP A 378 3.81 19.73 -9.03
C TRP A 378 4.75 19.35 -10.17
N PHE A 379 5.10 20.26 -11.07
CA PHE A 379 6.11 20.01 -12.11
C PHE A 379 7.49 19.79 -11.51
N ALA A 380 7.84 20.52 -10.46
CA ALA A 380 9.10 20.30 -9.74
C ALA A 380 9.22 18.88 -9.17
N LEU A 381 8.10 18.19 -8.92
CA LEU A 381 8.13 16.80 -8.47
C LEU A 381 8.65 15.81 -9.51
N ALA A 382 8.53 16.15 -10.80
CA ALA A 382 9.07 15.35 -11.88
C ALA A 382 10.60 15.50 -12.04
N GLY A 383 11.21 16.50 -11.38
CA GLY A 383 12.61 16.85 -11.57
C GLY A 383 12.93 17.31 -13.00
N ASP A 384 14.21 17.32 -13.36
CA ASP A 384 14.71 17.72 -14.69
C ASP A 384 14.38 16.72 -15.82
N THR A 385 13.49 15.74 -15.59
CA THR A 385 13.21 14.65 -16.54
C THR A 385 12.20 15.00 -17.65
N CYS A 386 12.05 16.30 -17.97
CA CYS A 386 11.16 16.77 -19.04
C CYS A 386 11.87 17.01 -20.37
#